data_AF-D6Y2A1-F1
#
_entry.id   AF-D6Y2A1-F1
#
_cell.length_a   1.000
_cell.length_b   1.000
_cell.length_c   1.000
_cell.angle_alpha   90.00
_cell.angle_beta   90.00
_cell.angle_gamma   90.00
#
_symmetry.space_group_name_H-M   'P 1'
#
loop_
_entity.id
_entity.type
_entity.pdbx_description
1 polymer ?
#
loop_
_entity_poly.entity_id
_entity_poly.type
_entity_poly.pdbx_seq_one_letter_code
_entity_poly.pdbx_strand_id
1 'polypeptide(L)'
;MSGWLHLDPLPPVWPPDRFEVRSIRPGPEAPAADRYHFSALAQEAALRLRDIGLATQIQVIRLADGAILYDLAAGVHRPLAEW
;
A
#
# COMPACT_ATOMS: atom_id res chain seq x y z
N MET A 1 29.76 -16.23 -34.88
CA MET A 1 28.99 -15.22 -34.12
C MET A 1 28.05 -15.98 -33.22
N SER A 2 28.45 -16.27 -31.97
CA SER A 2 27.61 -16.99 -31.02
C SER A 2 26.63 -16.01 -30.40
N GLY A 3 25.35 -16.13 -30.75
CA GLY A 3 24.28 -15.39 -30.11
C GLY A 3 24.14 -15.88 -28.67
N TRP A 4 24.31 -14.98 -27.71
CA TRP A 4 23.96 -15.24 -26.33
C TRP A 4 22.46 -15.53 -26.27
N LEU A 5 22.10 -16.73 -25.82
CA LEU A 5 20.73 -17.08 -25.48
C LEU A 5 20.34 -16.19 -24.30
N HIS A 6 19.57 -15.13 -24.57
CA HIS A 6 18.86 -14.40 -23.52
C HIS A 6 17.81 -15.35 -22.96
N LEU A 7 18.17 -16.04 -21.88
CA LEU A 7 17.19 -16.68 -21.00
C LEU A 7 16.31 -15.57 -20.43
N ASP A 8 15.00 -15.80 -20.45
CA ASP A 8 14.04 -14.88 -19.83
C ASP A 8 14.46 -14.58 -18.37
N PRO A 9 14.29 -13.33 -17.91
CA PRO A 9 14.61 -12.97 -16.54
C PRO A 9 13.84 -13.85 -15.57
N LEU A 10 14.54 -14.35 -14.55
CA LEU A 10 13.91 -15.14 -13.51
C LEU A 10 12.80 -14.33 -12.85
N PRO A 11 11.65 -14.96 -12.52
CA PRO A 11 10.59 -14.27 -11.81
C PRO A 11 11.11 -13.71 -10.48
N PRO A 12 10.61 -12.55 -10.03
CA PRO A 12 11.03 -11.96 -8.77
C PRO A 12 10.74 -12.92 -7.61
N VAL A 13 11.71 -13.07 -6.71
CA VAL A 13 11.60 -13.94 -5.51
C VAL A 13 10.48 -13.46 -4.59
N TRP A 14 10.27 -12.14 -4.54
CA TRP A 14 9.21 -11.53 -3.77
C TRP A 14 8.00 -11.30 -4.66
N PRO A 15 6.79 -11.58 -4.16
CA PRO A 15 5.61 -11.25 -4.92
C PRO A 15 5.46 -9.73 -5.00
N PRO A 16 4.83 -9.19 -6.06
CA PRO A 16 4.72 -7.75 -6.24
C PRO A 16 3.87 -7.13 -5.12
N ASP A 17 4.22 -5.92 -4.72
CA ASP A 17 3.37 -5.10 -3.85
C ASP A 17 2.01 -4.88 -4.53
N ARG A 18 0.95 -4.96 -3.73
CA ARG A 18 -0.43 -4.82 -4.22
C ARG A 18 -1.16 -3.64 -3.61
N PHE A 19 -0.67 -3.16 -2.47
CA PHE A 19 -1.29 -2.11 -1.68
C PHE A 19 -0.25 -1.10 -1.22
N GLU A 20 -0.64 0.16 -1.18
CA GLU A 20 0.17 1.24 -0.62
C GLU A 20 -0.65 1.94 0.47
N VAL A 21 -0.08 2.00 1.68
CA VAL A 21 -0.62 2.71 2.83
C VAL A 21 0.11 4.04 2.93
N ARG A 22 -0.60 5.14 2.71
CA ARG A 22 -0.07 6.50 2.85
C ARG A 22 -0.56 7.12 4.14
N SER A 23 0.29 7.88 4.81
CA SER A 23 -0.13 8.70 5.93
C SER A 23 0.56 10.05 5.94
N ILE A 24 -0.16 11.05 6.44
CA ILE A 24 0.35 12.40 6.69
C ILE A 24 0.13 12.69 8.16
N ARG A 25 1.14 13.25 8.82
CA ARG A 25 1.07 13.69 10.21
C ARG A 25 1.11 15.23 10.25
N PRO A 26 0.63 15.87 11.34
CA PRO A 26 0.85 17.30 11.53
C PRO A 26 2.36 17.60 11.45
N GLY A 27 2.73 18.70 10.78
CA GLY A 27 4.12 18.99 10.41
C GLY A 27 5.14 18.99 11.58
N PRO A 28 6.46 19.08 11.31
CA PRO A 28 7.14 19.13 10.01
C PRO A 28 7.42 17.73 9.42
N GLU A 29 6.76 16.68 9.92
CA GLU A 29 7.00 15.31 9.46
C GLU A 29 6.65 15.15 7.98
N ALA A 30 7.51 14.43 7.26
CA ALA A 30 7.27 14.07 5.87
C ALA A 30 6.13 13.05 5.77
N PRO A 31 5.37 13.05 4.67
CA PRO A 31 4.42 11.98 4.39
C PRO A 31 5.15 10.63 4.35
N ALA A 32 4.51 9.59 4.88
CA ALA A 32 5.00 8.22 4.87
C ALA A 32 4.17 7.37 3.89
N ALA A 33 4.83 6.45 3.20
CA ALA A 33 4.20 5.50 2.30
C ALA A 33 4.85 4.12 2.44
N ASP A 34 4.08 3.15 2.93
CA ASP A 34 4.50 1.76 3.10
C ASP A 34 3.74 0.86 2.12
N ARG A 35 4.43 -0.12 1.54
CA ARG A 35 3.85 -1.05 0.57
C ARG A 35 3.69 -2.44 1.14
N TYR A 36 2.60 -3.09 0.73
CA TYR A 36 2.20 -4.40 1.22
C TYR A 36 1.78 -5.29 0.07
N HIS A 37 2.16 -6.56 0.20
CA HIS A 37 1.65 -7.61 -0.67
C HIS A 37 0.24 -8.09 -0.27
N PHE A 38 -0.02 -8.22 1.04
CA PHE A 38 -1.27 -8.78 1.58
C PHE A 38 -2.22 -7.68 2.07
N SER A 39 -3.50 -7.75 1.68
CA SER A 39 -4.52 -6.77 2.05
C SER A 39 -4.75 -6.68 3.55
N ALA A 40 -4.74 -7.82 4.25
CA ALA A 40 -4.92 -7.86 5.70
C ALA A 40 -3.85 -7.06 6.45
N LEU A 41 -2.58 -7.13 6.01
CA LEU A 41 -1.49 -6.36 6.61
C LEU A 41 -1.61 -4.87 6.33
N ALA A 42 -2.02 -4.50 5.11
CA ALA A 42 -2.30 -3.10 4.76
C ALA A 42 -3.46 -2.53 5.60
N GLN A 43 -4.51 -3.32 5.82
CA GLN A 43 -5.65 -2.92 6.66
C GLN A 43 -5.22 -2.74 8.12
N GLU A 44 -4.53 -3.72 8.68
CA GLU A 44 -4.02 -3.64 10.04
C GLU A 44 -3.14 -2.40 10.24
N ALA A 45 -2.24 -2.11 9.30
CA ALA A 45 -1.39 -0.92 9.34
C ALA A 45 -2.22 0.37 9.34
N ALA A 46 -3.21 0.50 8.46
CA ALA A 46 -4.09 1.67 8.40
C ALA A 46 -4.91 1.85 9.69
N LEU A 47 -5.46 0.77 10.24
CA LEU A 47 -6.21 0.81 11.49
C LEU A 47 -5.33 1.17 12.68
N ARG A 48 -4.11 0.63 12.77
CA ARG A 48 -3.15 1.01 13.80
C ARG A 48 -2.76 2.49 13.71
N LEU A 49 -2.50 3.00 12.50
CA LEU A 49 -2.20 4.42 12.30
C LEU A 49 -3.38 5.31 12.73
N ARG A 50 -4.62 4.89 12.45
CA ARG A 50 -5.82 5.59 12.89
C ARG A 50 -5.91 5.60 14.42
N ASP A 51 -5.75 4.44 15.03
CA ASP A 51 -5.94 4.26 16.48
C ASP A 51 -4.85 4.99 17.30
N ILE A 52 -3.62 5.09 16.76
CA ILE A 52 -2.56 5.92 17.33
C ILE A 52 -2.93 7.42 17.30
N GLY A 53 -3.74 7.85 16.34
CA GLY A 53 -4.30 9.21 16.28
C GLY A 53 -3.29 10.31 15.93
N LEU A 54 -2.09 9.95 15.48
CA LEU A 54 -1.03 10.91 15.11
C LEU A 54 -1.07 11.32 13.63
N ALA A 55 -1.77 10.57 12.78
CA ALA A 55 -1.93 10.90 11.37
C ALA A 55 -3.20 11.73 11.14
N THR A 56 -3.08 12.84 10.41
CA THR A 56 -4.21 13.66 9.95
C THR A 56 -4.84 13.12 8.68
N GLN A 57 -4.09 12.36 7.89
CA GLN A 57 -4.60 11.65 6.72
C GLN A 57 -4.02 10.23 6.69
N ILE A 58 -4.86 9.28 6.30
CA ILE A 58 -4.48 7.89 6.06
C ILE A 58 -5.24 7.44 4.82
N GLN A 59 -4.54 6.87 3.84
CA GLN A 59 -5.13 6.28 2.65
C GLN A 59 -4.55 4.89 2.41
N VAL A 60 -5.39 3.96 1.96
CA VAL A 60 -4.93 2.68 1.40
C VAL A 60 -5.36 2.60 -0.05
N ILE A 61 -4.39 2.39 -0.94
CA ILE A 61 -4.58 2.37 -2.38
C ILE A 61 -4.21 0.98 -2.90
N ARG A 62 -5.09 0.37 -3.70
CA ARG A 62 -4.74 -0.82 -4.48
C ARG A 62 -3.93 -0.41 -5.70
N LEU A 63 -2.72 -0.95 -5.82
CA LEU A 63 -1.77 -0.56 -6.87
C LEU A 63 -2.18 -1.05 -8.27
N ALA A 64 -2.98 -2.11 -8.36
CA ALA A 64 -3.39 -2.69 -9.63
C ALA A 64 -4.29 -1.76 -10.47
N ASP A 65 -5.14 -0.97 -9.81
CA ASP A 65 -6.16 -0.13 -10.44
C ASP A 65 -6.29 1.27 -9.83
N GLY A 66 -5.50 1.59 -8.80
CA GLY A 66 -5.53 2.88 -8.12
C GLY A 66 -6.74 3.06 -7.19
N ALA A 67 -7.52 2.01 -6.92
CA ALA A 67 -8.71 2.12 -6.08
C ALA A 67 -8.36 2.52 -4.64
N ILE A 68 -9.08 3.51 -4.10
CA ILE A 68 -9.00 3.89 -2.68
C ILE A 68 -9.88 2.94 -1.88
N LEU A 69 -9.24 2.08 -1.08
CA LEU A 69 -9.90 1.08 -0.24
C LEU A 69 -10.23 1.63 1.15
N TYR A 70 -9.43 2.58 1.60
CA TYR A 70 -9.58 3.26 2.87
C TYR A 70 -9.14 4.72 2.73
N ASP A 71 -9.90 5.65 3.28
CA ASP A 71 -9.52 7.06 3.41
C ASP A 71 -10.11 7.62 4.69
N LEU A 72 -9.24 8.03 5.63
CA LEU A 72 -9.68 8.60 6.91
C LEU A 72 -10.40 9.94 6.74
N ALA A 73 -9.88 10.82 5.87
CA ALA A 73 -10.40 12.17 5.71
C ALA A 73 -11.73 12.18 4.93
N ALA A 74 -11.87 11.29 3.95
CA ALA A 74 -13.09 11.13 3.16
C ALA A 74 -14.10 10.15 3.79
N GLY A 75 -13.76 9.50 4.90
CA GLY A 75 -14.62 8.52 5.58
C GLY A 75 -14.85 7.23 4.78
N VAL A 76 -13.92 6.88 3.88
CA VAL A 76 -14.01 5.66 3.07
C VAL A 76 -13.48 4.48 3.86
N HIS A 77 -14.28 3.42 3.95
CA HIS A 77 -13.90 2.16 4.59
C HIS A 77 -14.52 0.97 3.87
N ARG A 78 -13.83 0.42 2.86
CA ARG A 78 -14.27 -0.79 2.17
C ARG A 78 -14.11 -2.01 3.08
N PRO A 79 -15.00 -3.01 3.01
CA PRO A 79 -14.80 -4.27 3.73
C PRO A 79 -13.60 -5.02 3.14
N LEU A 80 -12.87 -5.78 3.96
CA LEU A 80 -11.63 -6.47 3.54
C LEU A 80 -11.81 -7.39 2.31
N ALA A 81 -13.00 -7.94 2.10
CA ALA A 81 -13.32 -8.76 0.93
C ALA A 81 -13.27 -7.98 -0.41
N GLU A 82 -13.33 -6.64 -0.36
CA GLU A 82 -13.26 -5.74 -1.52
C GLU A 82 -11.85 -5.15 -1.74
N TRP A 83 -10.89 -5.45 -0.85
CA TRP A 83 -9.52 -4.93 -0.90
C TRP A 83 -8.69 -5.66 -1.96
#